data_AF-A0A496A5W5-F1
#
_entry.id   AF-A0A496A5W5-F1
#
_cell.length_a   1.000
_cell.length_b   1.000
_cell.length_c   1.000
_cell.angle_alpha   90.00
_cell.angle_beta   90.00
_cell.angle_gamma   90.00
#
_symmetry.space_group_name_H-M   'P 1'
#
loop_
_entity.id
_entity.type
_entity.pdbx_description
1 polymer ?
#
loop_
_entity_poly.entity_id
_entity_poly.type
_entity_poly.pdbx_seq_one_letter_code
_entity_poly.pdbx_strand_id
1 'polypeptide(L)'
;MRQKDAQLGQLYAEYDPFDNAGDVPPKLSKAASAENPKATRLWADFFTKEVETKTRFSDGHIDQQFKQVQLARDLTQISPIATFQYAMEGFANTGIVSYMNFVKQARRYRQTFVDFIKTTDQGDPESLHIYPVREGLSQKPVDPEAVPVFEEQISYRSVLSQVGLLVLFNLLSFIIAQVSFMKSDLK
;
A
#
# COMPACT_ATOMS: atom_id res chain seq x y z
N MET A 1 -14.79 3.54 9.36
CA MET A 1 -15.83 2.88 8.52
C MET A 1 -16.95 3.84 8.14
N ARG A 2 -17.73 4.40 9.09
CA ARG A 2 -18.84 5.35 8.79
C ARG A 2 -18.55 6.47 7.76
N GLN A 3 -17.38 7.11 7.79
CA GLN A 3 -17.04 8.16 6.83
C GLN A 3 -16.78 7.65 5.41
N LYS A 4 -16.14 6.48 5.25
CA LYS A 4 -15.94 5.82 3.96
C LYS A 4 -17.29 5.50 3.33
N ASP A 5 -18.17 4.90 4.12
CA ASP A 5 -19.48 4.46 3.65
C ASP A 5 -20.37 5.66 3.28
N ALA A 6 -20.27 6.77 4.03
CA ALA A 6 -20.95 8.02 3.69
C ALA A 6 -20.42 8.65 2.39
N GLN A 7 -19.10 8.71 2.19
CA GLN A 7 -18.51 9.26 0.95
C GLN A 7 -18.82 8.41 -0.27
N LEU A 8 -18.77 7.08 -0.14
CA LEU A 8 -19.19 6.17 -1.20
C LEU A 8 -20.68 6.29 -1.47
N GLY A 9 -21.52 6.38 -0.44
CA GLY A 9 -22.96 6.60 -0.58
C GLY A 9 -23.29 7.90 -1.33
N GLN A 10 -22.58 9.00 -1.02
CA GLN A 10 -22.71 10.26 -1.77
C GLN A 10 -22.27 10.12 -3.22
N LEU A 11 -21.16 9.41 -3.48
CA LEU A 11 -20.67 9.16 -4.83
C LEU A 11 -21.66 8.32 -5.66
N TYR A 12 -22.19 7.25 -5.07
CA TYR A 12 -23.21 6.43 -5.73
C TYR A 12 -24.50 7.21 -5.97
N ALA A 13 -24.93 8.08 -5.04
CA ALA A 13 -26.09 8.95 -5.25
C ALA A 13 -25.83 10.02 -6.33
N GLU A 14 -24.60 10.54 -6.44
CA GLU A 14 -24.24 11.55 -7.46
C GLU A 14 -24.20 10.97 -8.88
N TYR A 15 -23.69 9.75 -9.03
CA TYR A 15 -23.51 9.09 -10.33
C TYR A 15 -24.67 8.18 -10.72
N ASP A 16 -25.45 7.76 -9.74
CA ASP A 16 -26.59 6.87 -9.79
C ASP A 16 -26.49 5.75 -10.83
N PRO A 17 -25.78 4.65 -10.49
CA PRO A 17 -25.61 3.52 -11.38
C PRO A 17 -26.82 2.56 -11.45
N PHE A 18 -27.82 2.68 -10.55
CA PHE A 18 -28.86 1.65 -10.38
C PHE A 18 -30.26 2.14 -9.92
N ASP A 19 -30.48 3.41 -9.61
CA ASP A 19 -31.75 3.95 -9.12
C ASP A 19 -32.57 4.61 -10.26
N ASN A 20 -33.89 4.40 -10.22
CA ASN A 20 -34.87 4.95 -11.17
C ASN A 20 -35.90 5.82 -10.41
N ALA A 21 -35.49 6.44 -9.30
CA ALA A 21 -36.37 7.15 -8.39
C ALA A 21 -36.04 8.65 -8.30
N GLY A 22 -36.21 9.40 -9.39
CA GLY A 22 -36.18 10.87 -9.32
C GLY A 22 -36.26 11.59 -10.67
N ASP A 23 -36.78 12.82 -10.65
CA ASP A 23 -36.95 13.72 -11.80
C ASP A 23 -35.61 14.24 -12.41
N VAL A 24 -34.46 13.77 -11.91
CA VAL A 24 -33.12 14.16 -12.37
C VAL A 24 -32.47 12.95 -13.07
N PRO A 25 -32.11 13.06 -14.37
CA PRO A 25 -31.51 11.93 -15.06
C PRO A 25 -30.14 11.60 -14.44
N PRO A 26 -29.84 10.30 -14.20
CA PRO A 26 -28.58 9.87 -13.61
C PRO A 26 -27.41 10.34 -14.47
N LYS A 27 -26.29 10.74 -13.83
CA LYS A 27 -25.08 11.10 -14.58
C LYS A 27 -24.62 9.91 -15.44
N LEU A 28 -24.77 8.69 -14.95
CA LEU A 28 -24.53 7.46 -15.71
C LEU A 28 -25.78 6.98 -16.48
N SER A 29 -26.43 7.86 -17.24
CA SER A 29 -27.64 7.52 -18.02
C SER A 29 -27.42 6.60 -19.23
N LYS A 30 -26.17 6.42 -19.67
CA LYS A 30 -25.82 5.60 -20.84
C LYS A 30 -24.66 4.67 -20.49
N ALA A 31 -24.67 3.47 -21.09
CA ALA A 31 -23.54 2.56 -21.01
C ALA A 31 -22.27 3.19 -21.62
N ALA A 32 -21.11 2.82 -21.07
CA ALA A 32 -19.84 3.11 -21.71
C ALA A 32 -19.81 2.46 -23.09
N SER A 33 -19.28 3.18 -24.08
CA SER A 33 -19.13 2.69 -25.45
C SER A 33 -18.05 3.49 -26.18
N ALA A 34 -17.31 2.83 -27.06
CA ALA A 34 -16.35 3.49 -27.95
C ALA A 34 -17.04 4.55 -28.84
N GLU A 35 -18.30 4.32 -29.21
CA GLU A 35 -19.10 5.23 -30.04
C GLU A 35 -19.63 6.44 -29.26
N ASN A 36 -19.58 6.40 -27.92
CA ASN A 36 -20.04 7.48 -27.05
C ASN A 36 -18.98 7.89 -26.02
N PRO A 37 -17.96 8.67 -26.44
CA PRO A 37 -16.88 9.09 -25.55
C PRO A 37 -17.34 9.88 -24.32
N LYS A 38 -18.48 10.59 -24.40
CA LYS A 38 -19.01 11.35 -23.27
C LYS A 38 -19.50 10.42 -22.15
N ALA A 39 -20.25 9.36 -22.49
CA ALA A 39 -20.69 8.39 -21.49
C ALA A 39 -19.51 7.63 -20.89
N THR A 40 -18.54 7.24 -21.72
CA THR A 40 -17.32 6.55 -21.29
C THR A 40 -16.50 7.38 -20.30
N ARG A 41 -16.39 8.71 -20.50
CA ARG A 41 -15.74 9.60 -19.52
C ARG A 41 -16.48 9.66 -18.19
N LEU A 42 -17.81 9.70 -18.20
CA LEU A 42 -18.60 9.73 -16.96
C LEU A 42 -18.39 8.45 -16.14
N TRP A 43 -18.36 7.29 -16.81
CA TRP A 43 -18.00 6.02 -16.18
C TRP A 43 -16.57 6.03 -15.64
N ALA A 44 -15.63 6.59 -16.39
CA ALA A 44 -14.23 6.67 -15.97
C ALA A 44 -14.04 7.56 -14.73
N ASP A 45 -14.72 8.71 -14.70
CA ASP A 45 -14.71 9.61 -13.54
C ASP A 45 -15.31 8.91 -12.31
N PHE A 46 -16.41 8.19 -12.49
CA PHE A 46 -17.04 7.40 -11.42
C PHE A 46 -16.08 6.36 -10.83
N PHE A 47 -15.52 5.48 -11.68
CA PHE A 47 -14.62 4.43 -11.23
C PHE A 47 -13.34 5.01 -10.61
N THR A 48 -12.80 6.09 -11.18
CA THR A 48 -11.64 6.78 -10.61
C THR A 48 -11.94 7.27 -9.20
N LYS A 49 -13.04 8.01 -9.01
CA LYS A 49 -13.45 8.51 -7.69
C LYS A 49 -13.72 7.39 -6.70
N GLU A 50 -14.34 6.29 -7.15
CA GLU A 50 -14.65 5.13 -6.31
C GLU A 50 -13.36 4.45 -5.83
N VAL A 51 -12.46 4.13 -6.75
CA VAL A 51 -11.16 3.48 -6.46
C VAL A 51 -10.31 4.39 -5.59
N GLU A 52 -10.22 5.69 -5.88
CA GLU A 52 -9.49 6.66 -5.06
C GLU A 52 -10.05 6.73 -3.63
N THR A 53 -11.37 6.76 -3.48
CA THR A 53 -12.01 6.80 -2.16
C THR A 53 -11.70 5.53 -1.39
N LYS A 54 -11.94 4.35 -1.97
CA LYS A 54 -11.64 3.06 -1.33
C LYS A 54 -10.16 2.94 -0.95
N THR A 55 -9.27 3.25 -1.88
CA THR A 55 -7.81 3.17 -1.69
C THR A 55 -7.36 4.12 -0.59
N ARG A 56 -7.84 5.38 -0.57
CA ARG A 56 -7.48 6.38 0.45
C ARG A 56 -7.81 5.90 1.86
N PHE A 57 -9.01 5.37 2.06
CA PHE A 57 -9.41 4.88 3.39
C PHE A 57 -8.68 3.59 3.77
N SER A 58 -8.50 2.67 2.83
CA SER A 58 -7.79 1.42 3.08
C SER A 58 -6.32 1.70 3.41
N ASP A 59 -5.63 2.48 2.58
CA ASP A 59 -4.23 2.85 2.80
C ASP A 59 -4.05 3.65 4.09
N GLY A 60 -4.94 4.62 4.35
CA GLY A 60 -4.90 5.40 5.58
C GLY A 60 -5.09 4.57 6.85
N HIS A 61 -5.95 3.53 6.80
CA HIS A 61 -6.14 2.62 7.93
C HIS A 61 -4.88 1.77 8.19
N ILE A 62 -4.28 1.21 7.14
CA ILE A 62 -3.04 0.45 7.24
C ILE A 62 -1.90 1.34 7.77
N ASP A 63 -1.79 2.59 7.31
CA ASP A 63 -0.77 3.53 7.77
C ASP A 63 -0.92 3.86 9.25
N GLN A 64 -2.16 3.96 9.76
CA GLN A 64 -2.41 4.13 11.19
C GLN A 64 -1.97 2.90 12.00
N GLN A 65 -2.29 1.70 11.53
CA GLN A 65 -1.85 0.46 12.18
C GLN A 65 -0.32 0.35 12.21
N PHE A 66 0.35 0.69 11.10
CA PHE A 66 1.81 0.72 11.03
C PHE A 66 2.43 1.69 12.02
N LYS A 67 1.87 2.90 12.17
CA LYS A 67 2.35 3.86 13.17
C LYS A 67 2.21 3.32 14.61
N GLN A 68 1.09 2.68 14.92
CA GLN A 68 0.85 2.09 16.25
C GLN A 68 1.84 0.96 16.55
N VAL A 69 2.05 0.05 15.60
CA VAL A 69 2.99 -1.06 15.78
C VAL A 69 4.43 -0.56 15.87
N GLN A 70 4.81 0.43 15.05
CA GLN A 70 6.14 1.03 15.12
C GLN A 70 6.40 1.65 16.50
N LEU A 71 5.45 2.42 17.04
CA LEU A 71 5.55 2.99 18.37
C LEU A 71 5.72 1.90 19.45
N ALA A 72 4.92 0.83 19.38
CA ALA A 72 5.01 -0.27 20.32
C ALA A 72 6.40 -0.93 20.28
N ARG A 73 6.93 -1.18 19.07
CA ARG A 73 8.27 -1.77 18.89
C ARG A 73 9.38 -0.86 19.38
N ASP A 74 9.27 0.44 19.12
CA ASP A 74 10.26 1.43 19.54
C ASP A 74 10.36 1.52 21.07
N LEU A 75 9.27 1.24 21.80
CA LEU A 75 9.23 1.17 23.25
C LEU A 75 9.73 -0.19 23.78
N THR A 76 9.29 -1.31 23.20
CA THR A 76 9.61 -2.65 23.70
C THR A 76 11.04 -3.09 23.42
N GLN A 77 11.72 -2.51 22.41
CA GLN A 77 13.12 -2.81 22.09
C GLN A 77 14.12 -2.47 23.22
N ILE A 78 13.71 -1.74 24.27
CA ILE A 78 14.54 -1.58 25.47
C ILE A 78 14.81 -2.95 26.13
N SER A 79 13.94 -3.94 25.90
CA SER A 79 14.14 -5.31 26.33
C SER A 79 15.08 -6.06 25.37
N PRO A 80 16.18 -6.66 25.86
CA PRO A 80 17.10 -7.43 25.02
C PRO A 80 16.44 -8.60 24.30
N ILE A 81 15.48 -9.29 24.94
CA ILE A 81 14.77 -10.42 24.31
C ILE A 81 13.86 -9.96 23.17
N ALA A 82 13.19 -8.82 23.32
CA ALA A 82 12.36 -8.25 22.27
C ALA A 82 13.21 -7.80 21.08
N THR A 83 14.36 -7.17 21.34
CA THR A 83 15.32 -6.79 20.30
C THR A 83 15.85 -8.00 19.53
N PHE A 84 16.19 -9.08 20.24
CA PHE A 84 16.60 -10.34 19.62
C PHE A 84 15.51 -10.91 18.71
N GLN A 85 14.27 -10.98 19.21
CA GLN A 85 13.14 -11.44 18.41
C GLN A 85 12.96 -10.59 17.14
N TYR A 86 13.02 -9.26 17.26
CA TYR A 86 12.89 -8.36 16.11
C TYR A 86 14.02 -8.52 15.09
N ALA A 87 15.25 -8.82 15.54
CA ALA A 87 16.35 -9.14 14.64
C ALA A 87 16.08 -10.44 13.87
N MET A 88 15.62 -11.49 14.57
CA MET A 88 15.29 -12.78 13.96
C MET A 88 14.13 -12.69 12.96
N GLU A 89 13.07 -11.96 13.30
CA GLU A 89 11.96 -11.63 12.38
C GLU A 89 12.48 -10.93 11.12
N GLY A 90 13.43 -10.01 11.28
CA GLY A 90 14.05 -9.28 10.19
C GLY A 90 14.89 -10.17 9.27
N PHE A 91 15.69 -11.09 9.82
CA PHE A 91 16.46 -12.06 9.04
C PHE A 91 15.56 -13.05 8.30
N ALA A 92 14.48 -13.51 8.93
CA ALA A 92 13.51 -14.40 8.31
C ALA A 92 12.58 -13.69 7.31
N ASN A 93 12.62 -12.36 7.24
CA ASN A 93 11.67 -11.52 6.49
C ASN A 93 10.20 -11.77 6.85
N THR A 94 9.91 -12.11 8.12
CA THR A 94 8.56 -12.44 8.60
C THR A 94 7.96 -11.40 9.54
N GLY A 95 8.74 -10.37 9.90
CA GLY A 95 8.31 -9.31 10.82
C GLY A 95 7.38 -8.27 10.20
N ILE A 96 6.77 -7.44 11.04
CA ILE A 96 5.93 -6.33 10.58
C ILE A 96 6.68 -5.34 9.68
N VAL A 97 7.99 -5.16 9.89
CA VAL A 97 8.81 -4.26 9.06
C VAL A 97 8.90 -4.79 7.63
N SER A 98 9.00 -6.10 7.45
CA SER A 98 8.93 -6.75 6.14
C SER A 98 7.58 -6.52 5.49
N TYR A 99 6.49 -6.70 6.24
CA TYR A 99 5.14 -6.41 5.74
C TYR A 99 4.95 -4.92 5.36
N MET A 100 5.50 -3.99 6.13
CA MET A 100 5.49 -2.55 5.80
C MET A 100 6.24 -2.28 4.48
N ASN A 101 7.40 -2.91 4.30
CA ASN A 101 8.17 -2.82 3.06
C ASN A 101 7.41 -3.43 1.88
N PHE A 102 6.77 -4.59 2.06
CA PHE A 102 5.90 -5.20 1.06
C PHE A 102 4.76 -4.26 0.65
N VAL A 103 4.02 -3.69 1.60
CA VAL A 103 2.91 -2.77 1.31
C VAL A 103 3.41 -1.54 0.53
N LYS A 104 4.56 -0.98 0.91
CA LYS A 104 5.19 0.13 0.17
C LYS A 104 5.55 -0.28 -1.26
N GLN A 105 6.05 -1.49 -1.46
CA GLN A 105 6.37 -2.03 -2.78
C GLN A 105 5.12 -2.27 -3.62
N ALA A 106 4.09 -2.90 -3.05
CA ALA A 106 2.81 -3.15 -3.72
C ALA A 106 2.14 -1.84 -4.16
N ARG A 107 2.19 -0.79 -3.33
CA ARG A 107 1.68 0.55 -3.70
C ARG A 107 2.44 1.18 -4.86
N ARG A 108 3.77 1.04 -4.90
CA ARG A 108 4.59 1.50 -6.05
C ARG A 108 4.29 0.70 -7.31
N TYR A 109 4.14 -0.61 -7.16
CA TYR A 109 3.78 -1.49 -8.26
C TYR A 109 2.40 -1.17 -8.82
N ARG A 110 1.39 -0.87 -7.98
CA ARG A 110 0.08 -0.38 -8.42
C ARG A 110 0.22 0.83 -9.36
N GLN A 111 1.08 1.79 -9.01
CA GLN A 111 1.34 2.95 -9.87
C GLN A 111 2.02 2.53 -11.18
N THR A 112 3.05 1.68 -11.09
CA THR A 112 3.78 1.14 -12.25
C THR A 112 2.84 0.43 -13.22
N PHE A 113 1.89 -0.35 -12.71
CA PHE A 113 0.92 -1.08 -13.51
C PHE A 113 -0.10 -0.15 -14.18
N VAL A 114 -0.59 0.89 -13.47
CA VAL A 114 -1.45 1.92 -14.07
C VAL A 114 -0.72 2.68 -15.17
N ASP A 115 0.55 3.04 -14.94
CA ASP A 115 1.37 3.74 -15.93
C ASP A 115 1.64 2.86 -17.14
N PHE A 116 1.88 1.57 -16.94
CA PHE A 116 1.98 0.59 -18.03
C PHE A 116 0.70 0.54 -18.88
N ILE A 117 -0.48 0.45 -18.25
CA ILE A 117 -1.76 0.43 -18.99
C ILE A 117 -1.90 1.71 -19.82
N LYS A 118 -1.70 2.88 -19.21
CA LYS A 118 -1.86 4.17 -19.90
C LYS A 118 -0.85 4.36 -21.03
N THR A 119 0.40 3.96 -20.81
CA THR A 119 1.46 4.10 -21.81
C THR A 119 1.25 3.14 -22.99
N THR A 120 0.84 1.90 -22.70
CA THR A 120 0.54 0.91 -23.74
C THR A 120 -0.66 1.35 -24.57
N ASP A 121 -1.71 1.83 -23.91
CA ASP A 121 -2.91 2.34 -24.56
C ASP A 121 -2.63 3.56 -25.44
N GLN A 122 -1.76 4.49 -25.01
CA GLN A 122 -1.32 5.64 -25.82
C GLN A 122 -0.65 5.28 -27.15
N GLY A 123 -0.14 4.06 -27.29
CA GLY A 123 0.41 3.55 -28.55
C GLY A 123 -0.63 3.24 -29.62
N ASP A 124 -1.91 3.17 -29.25
CA ASP A 124 -3.01 2.88 -30.17
C ASP A 124 -3.76 4.16 -30.61
N PRO A 125 -3.56 4.67 -31.83
CA PRO A 125 -4.22 5.88 -32.30
C PRO A 125 -5.75 5.76 -32.45
N GLU A 126 -6.29 4.54 -32.43
CA GLU A 126 -7.73 4.27 -32.52
C GLU A 126 -8.42 4.23 -31.14
N SER A 127 -7.63 4.25 -30.05
CA SER A 127 -8.16 4.26 -28.69
C SER A 127 -8.66 5.64 -28.27
N LEU A 128 -9.63 5.67 -27.35
CA LEU A 128 -10.12 6.92 -26.76
C LEU A 128 -9.21 7.45 -25.64
N HIS A 129 -8.31 6.61 -25.13
CA HIS A 129 -7.43 6.89 -24.00
C HIS A 129 -8.14 7.30 -22.71
N ILE A 130 -9.28 6.65 -22.43
CA ILE A 130 -10.12 6.90 -21.25
C ILE A 130 -9.99 5.73 -20.27
N TYR A 131 -8.95 5.78 -19.42
CA TYR A 131 -8.77 4.87 -18.28
C TYR A 131 -9.72 5.26 -17.12
N PRO A 132 -10.28 4.33 -16.31
CA PRO A 132 -10.07 2.87 -16.27
C PRO A 132 -11.15 2.04 -16.98
N VAL A 133 -11.88 2.61 -17.94
CA VAL A 133 -13.03 1.94 -18.57
C VAL A 133 -12.56 1.15 -19.78
N ARG A 134 -12.97 -0.12 -19.90
CA ARG A 134 -12.54 -1.00 -20.99
C ARG A 134 -12.84 -0.40 -22.36
N GLU A 135 -14.06 0.11 -22.56
CA GLU A 135 -14.53 0.72 -23.81
C GLU A 135 -13.78 2.02 -24.15
N GLY A 136 -13.07 2.58 -23.17
CA GLY A 136 -12.20 3.74 -23.32
C GLY A 136 -10.75 3.41 -23.65
N LEU A 137 -10.36 2.13 -23.62
CA LEU A 137 -9.01 1.64 -23.83
C LEU A 137 -8.91 0.84 -25.13
N SER A 138 -7.68 0.67 -25.62
CA SER A 138 -7.35 -0.18 -26.76
C SER A 138 -7.82 -1.62 -26.52
N GLN A 139 -8.42 -2.22 -27.54
CA GLN A 139 -8.80 -3.64 -27.53
C GLN A 139 -7.74 -4.53 -28.18
N LYS A 140 -6.60 -3.97 -28.58
CA LYS A 140 -5.51 -4.73 -29.19
C LYS A 140 -4.89 -5.68 -28.15
N PRO A 141 -4.44 -6.87 -28.57
CA PRO A 141 -3.75 -7.78 -27.67
C PRO A 141 -2.45 -7.14 -27.18
N VAL A 142 -2.17 -7.31 -25.89
CA VAL A 142 -0.92 -6.89 -25.26
C VAL A 142 -0.03 -8.12 -25.11
N ASP A 143 1.26 -7.95 -25.36
CA ASP A 143 2.27 -8.99 -25.09
C ASP A 143 2.29 -9.33 -23.59
N PRO A 144 1.99 -10.58 -23.19
CA PRO A 144 2.03 -10.98 -21.79
C PRO A 144 3.40 -10.80 -21.13
N GLU A 145 4.50 -10.90 -21.89
CA GLU A 145 5.87 -10.75 -21.37
C GLU A 145 6.21 -9.28 -21.07
N ALA A 146 5.52 -8.33 -21.70
CA ALA A 146 5.69 -6.90 -21.45
C ALA A 146 4.98 -6.43 -20.18
N VAL A 147 4.05 -7.22 -19.64
CA VAL A 147 3.29 -6.86 -18.43
C VAL A 147 4.24 -6.87 -17.23
N PRO A 148 4.39 -5.75 -16.50
CA PRO A 148 5.29 -5.71 -15.35
C PRO A 148 4.82 -6.73 -14.31
N VAL A 149 5.72 -7.60 -13.84
CA VAL A 149 5.44 -8.57 -12.79
C VAL A 149 5.85 -7.98 -11.44
N PHE A 150 5.03 -8.19 -10.42
CA PHE A 150 5.39 -7.79 -9.07
C PHE A 150 6.45 -8.73 -8.50
N GLU A 151 7.59 -8.18 -8.12
CA GLU A 151 8.64 -8.89 -7.38
C GLU A 151 8.98 -8.15 -6.09
N GLU A 152 8.91 -8.86 -4.96
CA GLU A 152 9.28 -8.30 -3.67
C GLU A 152 10.81 -8.22 -3.54
N GLN A 153 11.32 -7.00 -3.35
CA GLN A 153 12.71 -6.75 -3.02
C GLN A 153 12.88 -6.77 -1.50
N ILE A 154 13.50 -7.83 -1.00
CA ILE A 154 13.80 -8.01 0.43
C ILE A 154 14.99 -7.11 0.82
N SER A 155 14.85 -6.38 1.92
CA SER A 155 15.91 -5.50 2.43
C SER A 155 16.18 -5.79 3.89
N TYR A 156 17.43 -6.20 4.18
CA TYR A 156 17.89 -6.47 5.55
C TYR A 156 18.44 -5.23 6.26
N ARG A 157 18.41 -4.05 5.61
CA ARG A 157 18.92 -2.82 6.22
C ARG A 157 18.23 -2.47 7.53
N SER A 158 16.94 -2.82 7.66
CA SER A 158 16.16 -2.57 8.87
C SER A 158 16.61 -3.39 10.07
N VAL A 159 17.36 -4.49 9.87
CA VAL A 159 17.84 -5.40 10.93
C VAL A 159 19.08 -4.85 11.65
N LEU A 160 19.80 -3.94 10.99
CA LEU A 160 21.08 -3.41 11.49
C LEU A 160 20.93 -2.68 12.83
N SER A 161 19.80 -1.99 13.05
CA SER A 161 19.58 -1.28 14.32
C SER A 161 19.39 -2.24 15.49
N GLN A 162 18.65 -3.35 15.32
CA GLN A 162 18.46 -4.34 16.37
C GLN A 162 19.76 -5.11 16.66
N VAL A 163 20.50 -5.48 15.62
CA VAL A 163 21.82 -6.11 15.78
C VAL A 163 22.78 -5.18 16.55
N GLY A 164 22.82 -3.90 16.18
CA GLY A 164 23.62 -2.90 16.90
C GLY A 164 23.21 -2.76 18.36
N LEU A 165 21.92 -2.75 18.66
CA LEU A 165 21.40 -2.66 20.02
C LEU A 165 21.74 -3.92 20.85
N LEU A 166 21.71 -5.11 20.25
CA LEU A 166 22.15 -6.35 20.90
C LEU A 166 23.63 -6.34 21.24
N VAL A 167 24.47 -5.84 20.33
CA VAL A 167 25.90 -5.65 20.59
C VAL A 167 26.09 -4.69 21.77
N LEU A 168 25.36 -3.58 21.79
CA LEU A 168 25.40 -2.63 22.90
C LEU A 168 24.99 -3.26 24.24
N PHE A 169 23.90 -4.04 24.27
CA PHE A 169 23.48 -4.76 25.48
C PHE A 169 24.57 -5.70 25.98
N ASN A 170 25.19 -6.48 25.07
CA ASN A 170 26.28 -7.38 25.44
C ASN A 170 27.47 -6.62 26.04
N LEU A 171 27.88 -5.51 25.43
CA LEU A 171 28.98 -4.69 25.94
C LEU A 171 28.66 -4.11 27.32
N LEU A 172 27.45 -3.58 27.52
CA LEU A 172 27.03 -3.05 28.81
C LEU A 172 26.98 -4.12 29.89
N SER A 173 26.39 -5.29 29.60
CA SER A 173 26.36 -6.41 30.52
C SER A 173 27.76 -6.89 30.88
N PHE A 174 28.68 -6.94 29.92
CA PHE A 174 30.08 -7.30 30.16
C PHE A 174 30.78 -6.30 31.09
N ILE A 175 30.62 -5.00 30.84
CA ILE A 175 31.20 -3.94 31.69
C ILE A 175 30.64 -4.02 33.11
N ILE A 176 29.32 -4.18 33.25
CA ILE A 176 28.66 -4.31 34.56
C ILE A 176 29.20 -5.53 35.31
N ALA A 177 29.30 -6.67 34.64
CA ALA A 177 29.85 -7.90 35.23
C ALA A 177 31.29 -7.71 35.70
N GLN A 178 32.16 -7.12 34.86
CA GLN A 178 33.56 -6.88 35.19
C GLN A 178 33.73 -5.91 36.36
N VAL A 179 32.98 -4.80 36.38
CA VAL A 179 33.00 -3.84 37.49
C VAL A 179 32.48 -4.48 38.78
N SER A 180 31.46 -5.33 38.69
CA SER A 180 30.92 -6.05 39.84
C SER A 180 31.94 -7.04 40.40
N PHE A 181 32.60 -7.80 39.54
CA PHE A 181 33.69 -8.71 39.90
C PHE A 181 34.83 -7.97 40.63
N MET A 182 35.31 -6.86 40.07
CA MET A 182 36.36 -6.04 40.70
C MET A 182 35.96 -5.49 42.08
N LYS A 183 34.69 -5.11 42.26
CA LYS A 183 34.18 -4.63 43.55
C LYS A 183 34.04 -5.75 44.57
N SER A 184 33.71 -6.96 44.13
CA SER A 184 33.63 -8.13 44.99
C SER A 184 35.01 -8.57 45.49
N ASP A 185 36.05 -8.48 44.66
CA ASP A 185 37.43 -8.79 45.07
C ASP A 185 38.04 -7.79 46.07
N LEU A 186 37.44 -6.59 46.20
CA LEU A 186 37.87 -5.54 47.14
C LEU A 186 37.22 -5.66 48.53
N LYS A 187 36.39 -6.67 48.77
CA LYS A 187 35.71 -6.96 50.06
C LYS A 187 36.20 -8.26 50.66
#